data_AF-A0A226EH16-F1
#
_entry.id   AF-A0A226EH16-F1
#
_cell.length_a   1.000
_cell.length_b   1.000
_cell.length_c   1.000
_cell.angle_alpha   90.00
_cell.angle_beta   90.00
_cell.angle_gamma   90.00
#
_symmetry.space_group_name_H-M   'P 1'
#
loop_
_entity.id
_entity.type
_entity.pdbx_description
1 polymer ?
#
loop_
_entity_poly.entity_id
_entity_poly.type
_entity_poly.pdbx_seq_one_letter_code
_entity_poly.pdbx_strand_id
1 'polypeptide(L)'
;MGGKSKIILSSVISIIFVSYTIFSISLVLLTFSTPFTTSQDTTGLFYCSDAICEEELRARPCPEKRTCNTTGFRTFLDPSICNCCDYCFDYLKENDTCSLNSQQKPIEMCGPYLTCEEAAKPEDPATCQLITVGPRDKPTVDPDFCMTKRKQYMDADKAGTLGMVQFLPECDAGGKYAPVQCIPGSLCYCSNSEGERIFGQALPHEKQDCACARDVARLQSYGFSGRMPHCLPNGDYDELQCVVRTCYCRSYPSITHHPQNMTRLKCYNSSLHVYDPVTPLYYMRPCELARAEAEIEIAEAAINNTVMIISDMPNCDPDGNYAPIQTDWDKQFCADSQTGDVLEDFIVEKISGAADAMNCHCARARHLLRESATGKPQCCKNGNFRTLQHIGSMWFCVDEYGRQDVSDVSLNPIEVHEEQITSLPCYKEDEEISNMGCSF
;
A
#
# COMPACT_ATOMS: atom_id res chain seq x y z
N MET A 1 -11.71 51.27 -14.18
CA MET A 1 -10.24 51.48 -14.22
C MET A 1 -9.62 50.25 -13.58
N GLY A 2 -9.40 49.16 -14.34
CA GLY A 2 -8.10 48.74 -14.92
C GLY A 2 -7.57 47.58 -14.05
N GLY A 3 -7.52 46.31 -14.45
CA GLY A 3 -7.03 45.72 -15.71
C GLY A 3 -5.50 45.54 -15.58
N LYS A 4 -4.84 44.41 -15.84
CA LYS A 4 -5.14 43.15 -16.53
C LYS A 4 -4.09 42.09 -16.12
N SER A 5 -4.47 40.83 -16.27
CA SER A 5 -3.63 39.62 -16.21
C SER A 5 -2.44 39.65 -17.17
N LYS A 6 -1.34 38.99 -16.77
CA LYS A 6 -0.22 38.64 -17.66
C LYS A 6 -0.49 37.31 -18.34
N ILE A 7 -0.67 37.39 -19.65
CA ILE A 7 -0.48 36.31 -20.63
C ILE A 7 0.90 36.55 -21.23
N ILE A 8 1.76 35.53 -21.30
CA ILE A 8 2.92 35.56 -22.20
C ILE A 8 2.95 34.24 -22.98
N LEU A 9 2.60 34.37 -24.26
CA LEU A 9 2.82 33.40 -25.33
C LEU A 9 4.17 33.70 -25.99
N SER A 10 4.95 32.64 -26.22
CA SER A 10 5.64 32.28 -27.46
C SER A 10 6.59 33.24 -28.21
N SER A 11 7.78 32.69 -28.50
CA SER A 11 8.46 32.62 -29.81
C SER A 11 9.53 33.65 -30.23
N VAL A 12 10.73 33.07 -30.44
CA VAL A 12 11.70 33.24 -31.56
C VAL A 12 12.56 34.51 -31.59
N ILE A 13 13.90 34.32 -31.68
CA ILE A 13 14.82 34.96 -32.66
C ILE A 13 16.24 34.38 -32.47
N SER A 14 16.81 33.89 -33.57
CA SER A 14 18.21 33.46 -33.78
C SER A 14 19.15 34.65 -34.03
N ILE A 15 20.46 34.53 -33.74
CA ILE A 15 21.65 35.19 -34.38
C ILE A 15 22.92 34.57 -33.73
N ILE A 16 23.71 33.70 -34.38
CA ILE A 16 24.90 33.83 -35.28
C ILE A 16 26.26 34.18 -34.58
N PHE A 17 27.32 33.52 -35.09
CA PHE A 17 28.79 33.65 -34.94
C PHE A 17 29.40 32.66 -33.94
N VAL A 18 30.27 31.72 -34.33
CA VAL A 18 31.66 31.96 -34.81
C VAL A 18 32.11 31.01 -35.95
N SER A 19 33.05 31.54 -36.72
CA SER A 19 33.61 31.27 -38.05
C SER A 19 34.75 30.24 -38.19
N TYR A 20 34.75 29.58 -39.38
CA TYR A 20 35.85 29.13 -40.28
C TYR A 20 37.07 28.35 -39.72
N THR A 21 37.42 27.19 -40.28
CA THR A 21 38.28 27.07 -41.48
C THR A 21 38.22 25.68 -42.14
N ILE A 22 38.39 25.68 -43.47
CA ILE A 22 38.39 24.53 -44.39
C ILE A 22 39.82 24.00 -44.54
N PHE A 23 40.04 22.69 -44.41
CA PHE A 23 41.13 21.99 -45.09
C PHE A 23 40.70 20.57 -45.47
N SER A 24 40.67 20.33 -46.78
CA SER A 24 40.30 19.08 -47.43
C SER A 24 41.53 18.21 -47.60
N ILE A 25 41.60 17.01 -47.00
CA ILE A 25 42.41 15.87 -47.51
C ILE A 25 41.70 14.54 -47.18
N SER A 26 41.22 13.91 -48.26
CA SER A 26 41.08 12.49 -48.59
C SER A 26 41.13 11.39 -47.52
N LEU A 27 39.97 10.74 -47.35
CA LEU A 27 39.72 9.29 -47.42
C LEU A 27 40.84 8.32 -46.99
N VAL A 28 40.76 7.81 -45.76
CA VAL A 28 41.13 6.42 -45.42
C VAL A 28 40.00 5.81 -44.60
N LEU A 29 39.30 4.86 -45.23
CA LEU A 29 38.30 4.00 -44.64
C LEU A 29 38.95 3.07 -43.60
N LEU A 30 38.57 3.20 -42.34
CA LEU A 30 38.54 2.08 -41.40
C LEU A 30 37.20 2.09 -40.67
N THR A 31 36.32 1.23 -41.16
CA THR A 31 35.03 0.88 -40.58
C THR A 31 35.23 0.11 -39.28
N PHE A 32 34.84 0.70 -38.15
CA PHE A 32 34.30 -0.03 -37.01
C PHE A 32 32.93 0.55 -36.69
N SER A 33 31.95 0.13 -37.48
CA SER A 33 30.55 0.20 -37.11
C SER A 33 30.24 -0.95 -36.16
N THR A 34 30.10 -0.69 -34.87
CA THR A 34 29.13 -1.45 -34.08
C THR A 34 27.82 -0.68 -34.16
N PRO A 35 26.79 -1.19 -34.85
CA PRO A 35 25.46 -0.61 -34.75
C PRO A 35 24.94 -0.94 -33.34
N PHE A 36 24.76 0.07 -32.49
CA PHE A 36 23.67 0.00 -31.53
C PHE A 36 22.40 0.23 -32.34
N THR A 37 21.73 -0.86 -32.71
CA THR A 37 20.40 -0.81 -33.29
C THR A 37 19.41 -0.52 -32.17
N THR A 38 19.07 0.74 -31.95
CA THR A 38 17.90 1.10 -31.15
C THR A 38 16.68 1.16 -32.06
N SER A 39 15.67 0.31 -31.83
CA SER A 39 14.35 0.53 -32.44
C SER A 39 13.59 1.52 -31.57
N GLN A 40 13.57 2.79 -31.99
CA GLN A 40 12.79 3.85 -31.37
C GLN A 40 11.41 3.90 -32.04
N ASP A 41 10.32 3.79 -31.27
CA ASP A 41 9.01 4.25 -31.77
C ASP A 41 8.92 5.78 -31.60
N THR A 42 8.10 6.40 -32.45
CA THR A 42 7.90 7.85 -32.64
C THR A 42 7.56 8.67 -31.39
N THR A 43 7.30 8.02 -30.26
CA THR A 43 6.92 8.64 -28.97
C THR A 43 8.01 8.56 -27.88
N GLY A 44 9.13 7.87 -28.12
CA GLY A 44 10.23 7.79 -27.15
C GLY A 44 9.93 6.98 -25.87
N LEU A 45 8.88 6.16 -25.87
CA LEU A 45 8.64 5.18 -24.81
C LEU A 45 9.42 3.89 -25.08
N PHE A 46 10.17 3.42 -24.08
CA PHE A 46 10.90 2.15 -24.13
C PHE A 46 9.99 1.01 -23.66
N TYR A 47 9.83 -0.01 -24.49
CA TYR A 47 9.13 -1.25 -24.15
C TYR A 47 10.11 -2.41 -24.29
N CYS A 48 10.02 -3.39 -23.41
CA CYS A 48 10.81 -4.61 -23.50
C CYS A 48 10.08 -5.65 -24.34
N SER A 49 10.71 -6.08 -25.42
CA SER A 49 10.20 -7.10 -26.34
C SER A 49 11.20 -8.25 -26.42
N ASP A 50 10.73 -9.42 -26.86
CA ASP A 50 11.58 -10.60 -27.06
C ASP A 50 12.78 -10.30 -27.96
N ALA A 51 12.60 -9.45 -28.98
CA ALA A 51 13.68 -9.03 -29.88
C ALA A 51 14.76 -8.19 -29.17
N ILE A 52 14.37 -7.31 -28.24
CA ILE A 52 15.31 -6.52 -27.43
C ILE A 52 16.08 -7.45 -26.50
N CYS A 53 15.39 -8.42 -25.89
CA CYS A 53 16.06 -9.41 -25.08
C CYS A 53 17.02 -10.29 -25.88
N GLU A 54 16.67 -10.73 -27.08
CA GLU A 54 17.60 -11.46 -27.94
C GLU A 54 18.85 -10.64 -28.30
N GLU A 55 18.69 -9.34 -28.55
CA GLU A 55 19.81 -8.43 -28.84
C GLU A 55 20.69 -8.20 -27.60
N GLU A 56 20.09 -7.96 -26.43
CA GLU A 56 20.80 -7.85 -25.16
C GLU A 56 21.57 -9.13 -24.82
N LEU A 57 20.95 -10.30 -25.00
CA LEU A 57 21.56 -11.61 -24.75
C LEU A 57 22.69 -11.95 -25.73
N ARG A 58 22.64 -11.46 -26.98
CA ARG A 58 23.75 -11.59 -27.94
C ARG A 58 24.95 -10.73 -27.55
N ALA A 59 24.69 -9.52 -27.05
CA ALA A 59 25.75 -8.61 -26.61
C ALA A 59 26.34 -9.04 -25.26
N ARG A 60 25.51 -9.59 -24.36
CA ARG A 60 25.87 -10.05 -23.01
C ARG A 60 25.08 -11.32 -22.66
N PRO A 61 25.63 -12.52 -22.94
CA PRO A 61 24.95 -13.77 -22.59
C PRO A 61 24.77 -13.89 -21.07
N CYS A 62 23.65 -14.48 -20.62
CA CYS A 62 23.41 -14.72 -19.20
C CYS A 62 24.56 -15.56 -18.59
N PRO A 63 24.92 -15.32 -17.33
CA PRO A 63 25.85 -16.20 -16.62
C PRO A 63 25.32 -17.64 -16.61
N GLU A 64 26.22 -18.63 -16.56
CA GLU A 64 25.83 -20.05 -16.52
C GLU A 64 24.80 -20.27 -15.40
N LYS A 65 23.62 -20.79 -15.78
CA LYS A 65 22.52 -21.11 -14.87
C LYS A 65 23.04 -21.97 -13.72
N ARG A 66 23.30 -21.37 -12.56
CA ARG A 66 23.19 -22.13 -11.31
C ARG A 66 21.71 -22.50 -11.20
N THR A 67 21.41 -23.79 -11.26
CA THR A 67 20.06 -24.32 -11.04
C THR A 67 19.56 -23.79 -9.70
N CYS A 68 18.62 -22.85 -9.72
CA CYS A 68 18.00 -22.29 -8.52
C CYS A 68 17.09 -23.37 -7.94
N ASN A 69 17.67 -24.25 -7.11
CA ASN A 69 16.93 -25.33 -6.49
C ASN A 69 16.07 -24.73 -5.38
N THR A 70 14.82 -25.17 -5.26
CA THR A 70 13.68 -24.44 -4.67
C THR A 70 13.68 -24.21 -3.14
N THR A 71 14.84 -24.10 -2.49
CA THR A 71 14.94 -23.71 -1.08
C THR A 71 16.07 -22.70 -0.90
N GLY A 72 15.72 -21.42 -0.66
CA GLY A 72 16.69 -20.38 -0.28
C GLY A 72 17.18 -19.46 -1.41
N PHE A 73 16.47 -19.40 -2.54
CA PHE A 73 16.80 -18.49 -3.65
C PHE A 73 15.61 -17.60 -3.99
N ARG A 74 15.85 -16.34 -4.31
CA ARG A 74 14.91 -15.50 -5.07
C ARG A 74 15.51 -15.22 -6.44
N THR A 75 14.70 -15.42 -7.48
CA THR A 75 14.98 -14.89 -8.81
C THR A 75 14.79 -13.37 -8.75
N PHE A 76 15.86 -12.62 -8.93
CA PHE A 76 15.75 -11.18 -9.17
C PHE A 76 15.69 -10.93 -10.67
N LEU A 77 14.91 -9.92 -11.03
CA LEU A 77 14.92 -9.34 -12.36
C LEU A 77 16.33 -8.86 -12.67
N ASP A 78 16.88 -9.29 -13.81
CA ASP A 78 18.22 -8.91 -14.23
C ASP A 78 18.34 -7.38 -14.36
N PRO A 79 19.33 -6.70 -13.76
CA PRO A 79 19.53 -5.25 -13.85
C PRO A 79 19.77 -4.67 -15.26
N SER A 80 19.67 -5.47 -16.32
CA SER A 80 19.48 -4.98 -17.69
C SER A 80 18.19 -4.18 -17.81
N ILE A 81 18.13 -3.33 -18.83
CA ILE A 81 16.97 -2.46 -19.08
C ILE A 81 15.69 -3.29 -19.26
N CYS A 82 15.83 -4.51 -19.78
CA CYS A 82 14.70 -5.40 -20.05
C CYS A 82 14.63 -6.68 -19.22
N ASN A 83 15.43 -6.80 -18.16
CA ASN A 83 15.41 -7.94 -17.24
C ASN A 83 15.48 -9.31 -17.93
N CYS A 84 16.27 -9.44 -18.99
CA CYS A 84 16.22 -10.57 -19.92
C CYS A 84 16.87 -11.88 -19.43
N CYS A 85 17.42 -11.90 -18.20
CA CYS A 85 18.00 -13.08 -17.56
C CYS A 85 17.34 -13.37 -16.22
N ASP A 86 17.32 -14.64 -15.82
CA ASP A 86 17.06 -15.04 -14.44
C ASP A 86 18.36 -14.93 -13.63
N TYR A 87 18.39 -14.06 -12.62
CA TYR A 87 19.55 -13.93 -11.74
C TYR A 87 19.23 -14.49 -10.35
N CYS A 88 20.04 -15.45 -9.90
CA CYS A 88 19.87 -16.10 -8.61
C CYS A 88 21.10 -15.80 -7.73
N PHE A 89 20.82 -15.48 -6.47
CA PHE A 89 21.84 -15.25 -5.45
C PHE A 89 21.68 -16.28 -4.32
N ASP A 90 22.80 -16.73 -3.76
CA ASP A 90 22.80 -17.52 -2.53
C ASP A 90 22.54 -16.60 -1.33
N TYR A 91 21.62 -16.98 -0.43
CA TYR A 91 21.40 -16.27 0.82
C TYR A 91 22.46 -16.64 1.86
N LEU A 92 23.24 -15.65 2.28
CA LEU A 92 24.14 -15.71 3.42
C LEU A 92 23.32 -15.69 4.73
N LYS A 93 23.73 -16.50 5.70
CA LYS A 93 23.10 -16.58 7.03
C LYS A 93 23.62 -15.49 7.94
N GLU A 94 22.99 -15.35 9.10
CA GLU A 94 23.48 -14.47 10.16
C GLU A 94 24.92 -14.86 10.53
N ASN A 95 25.79 -13.85 10.65
CA ASN A 95 27.23 -13.93 10.87
C ASN A 95 28.09 -14.49 9.71
N ASP A 96 27.51 -14.83 8.55
CA ASP A 96 28.30 -15.16 7.37
C ASP A 96 29.02 -13.90 6.85
N THR A 97 30.25 -14.08 6.35
CA THR A 97 31.05 -13.00 5.76
C THR A 97 30.38 -12.46 4.51
N CYS A 98 30.25 -11.13 4.42
CA CYS A 98 29.62 -10.45 3.30
C CYS A 98 30.51 -9.33 2.74
N SER A 99 30.20 -8.87 1.53
CA SER A 99 30.97 -7.83 0.85
C SER A 99 30.14 -6.56 0.66
N LEU A 100 30.61 -5.43 1.22
CA LEU A 100 29.94 -4.13 1.12
C LEU A 100 30.14 -3.42 -0.23
N ASN A 101 31.25 -3.72 -0.90
CA ASN A 101 31.70 -3.06 -2.12
C ASN A 101 31.94 -4.08 -3.22
N SER A 102 30.87 -4.54 -3.87
CA SER A 102 31.01 -5.30 -5.11
C SER A 102 30.67 -4.41 -6.30
N GLN A 103 31.69 -3.96 -7.04
CA GLN A 103 31.49 -3.36 -8.37
C GLN A 103 31.00 -4.41 -9.39
N GLN A 104 31.12 -5.68 -9.05
CA GLN A 104 30.50 -6.78 -9.78
C GLN A 104 29.11 -7.04 -9.22
N LYS A 105 28.18 -7.40 -10.11
CA LYS A 105 26.85 -7.87 -9.74
C LYS A 105 27.00 -8.96 -8.66
N PRO A 106 26.39 -8.83 -7.47
CA PRO A 106 26.66 -9.75 -6.37
C PRO A 106 26.33 -11.19 -6.81
N ILE A 107 26.94 -12.19 -6.19
CA ILE A 107 26.57 -13.62 -6.41
C ILE A 107 25.90 -14.17 -5.14
N GLU A 108 26.10 -13.47 -4.03
CA GLU A 108 25.64 -13.81 -2.69
C GLU A 108 25.08 -12.53 -2.06
N MET A 109 24.05 -12.65 -1.24
CA MET A 109 23.48 -11.53 -0.48
C MET A 109 23.07 -12.01 0.91
N CYS A 110 23.12 -11.12 1.89
CA CYS A 110 22.54 -11.43 3.20
C CYS A 110 21.08 -11.85 3.05
N GLY A 111 20.69 -12.87 3.81
CA GLY A 111 19.34 -13.41 3.84
C GLY A 111 18.27 -12.36 4.13
N PRO A 112 16.98 -12.70 3.96
CA PRO A 112 15.88 -11.86 4.43
C PRO A 112 16.12 -11.44 5.89
N TYR A 113 15.80 -10.18 6.21
CA TYR A 113 15.99 -9.59 7.54
C TYR A 113 17.43 -9.32 7.95
N LEU A 114 18.41 -9.58 7.07
CA LEU A 114 19.82 -9.36 7.32
C LEU A 114 20.38 -8.26 6.41
N THR A 115 21.29 -7.46 6.94
CA THR A 115 22.09 -6.49 6.19
C THR A 115 23.57 -6.77 6.40
N CYS A 116 24.40 -6.43 5.41
CA CYS A 116 25.84 -6.53 5.56
C CYS A 116 26.33 -5.34 6.41
N GLU A 117 26.92 -5.62 7.56
CA GLU A 117 27.47 -4.61 8.47
C GLU A 117 28.99 -4.71 8.57
N GLU A 118 29.65 -3.56 8.65
CA GLU A 118 31.08 -3.48 8.94
C GLU A 118 31.35 -4.02 10.34
N ALA A 119 32.44 -4.78 10.48
CA ALA A 119 32.87 -5.20 11.79
C ALA A 119 33.33 -4.00 12.63
N ALA A 120 33.17 -4.10 13.95
CA ALA A 120 33.61 -3.07 14.89
C ALA A 120 35.13 -2.80 14.83
N LYS A 121 35.90 -3.76 14.31
CA LYS A 121 37.34 -3.63 14.10
C LYS A 121 37.64 -3.63 12.60
N PRO A 122 38.52 -2.74 12.11
CA PRO A 122 38.87 -2.65 10.69
C PRO A 122 39.50 -3.93 10.11
N GLU A 123 40.15 -4.74 10.96
CA GLU A 123 40.76 -6.00 10.55
C GLU A 123 39.78 -7.16 10.33
N ASP A 124 38.56 -7.06 10.86
CA ASP A 124 37.56 -8.13 10.80
C ASP A 124 36.69 -7.97 9.54
N PRO A 125 36.28 -9.07 8.89
CA PRO A 125 35.45 -9.00 7.70
C PRO A 125 34.03 -8.51 8.05
N ALA A 126 33.39 -7.81 7.11
CA ALA A 126 31.98 -7.48 7.23
C ALA A 126 31.13 -8.76 7.29
N THR A 127 30.06 -8.74 8.09
CA THR A 127 29.21 -9.91 8.31
C THR A 127 27.73 -9.56 8.18
N CYS A 128 26.91 -10.55 7.82
CA CYS A 128 25.48 -10.39 7.78
C CYS A 128 24.89 -10.30 9.19
N GLN A 129 24.32 -9.17 9.53
CA GLN A 129 23.70 -8.89 10.83
C GLN A 129 22.21 -8.60 10.67
N LEU A 130 21.42 -8.83 11.72
CA LEU A 130 20.00 -8.46 11.73
C LEU A 130 19.82 -6.96 11.47
N ILE A 131 18.88 -6.63 10.60
CA ILE A 131 18.53 -5.22 10.35
C ILE A 131 17.91 -4.65 11.63
N THR A 132 18.70 -3.87 12.37
CA THR A 132 18.29 -3.24 13.63
C THR A 132 18.15 -1.71 13.53
N VAL A 133 18.62 -1.14 12.41
CA VAL A 133 18.53 0.29 12.09
C VAL A 133 17.80 0.44 10.76
N GLY A 134 16.93 1.46 10.65
CA GLY A 134 16.25 1.79 9.41
C GLY A 134 17.24 2.14 8.28
N PRO A 135 16.75 2.43 7.05
CA PRO A 135 17.60 2.81 5.93
C PRO A 135 18.62 3.89 6.31
N ARG A 136 19.85 3.83 5.75
CA ARG A 136 21.01 4.68 6.11
C ARG A 136 20.73 6.19 6.20
N ASP A 137 19.65 6.67 5.60
CA ASP A 137 19.19 8.06 5.60
C ASP A 137 18.49 8.50 6.90
N LYS A 138 18.15 7.57 7.81
CA LYS A 138 17.65 7.84 9.18
C LYS A 138 18.54 7.11 10.21
N PRO A 139 19.59 7.76 10.72
CA PRO A 139 20.58 7.13 11.61
C PRO A 139 20.09 6.89 13.05
N THR A 140 18.82 7.13 13.34
CA THR A 140 18.22 6.85 14.64
C THR A 140 17.60 5.45 14.64
N VAL A 141 17.82 4.69 15.72
CA VAL A 141 17.04 3.48 16.01
C VAL A 141 15.57 3.90 16.08
N ASP A 142 14.83 3.63 15.01
CA ASP A 142 13.40 3.89 14.95
C ASP A 142 12.69 2.78 15.74
N PRO A 143 12.08 3.10 16.90
CA PRO A 143 11.41 2.10 17.73
C PRO A 143 10.21 1.48 17.01
N ASP A 144 9.65 2.15 16.00
CA ASP A 144 8.50 1.71 15.23
C ASP A 144 8.87 0.94 13.97
N PHE A 145 10.17 0.80 13.67
CA PHE A 145 10.67 -0.07 12.62
C PHE A 145 10.25 -1.53 12.85
N CYS A 146 9.78 -2.20 11.80
CA CYS A 146 9.20 -3.54 11.90
C CYS A 146 10.13 -4.55 12.57
N MET A 147 11.42 -4.56 12.20
CA MET A 147 12.39 -5.47 12.83
C MET A 147 12.62 -5.19 14.31
N THR A 148 12.53 -3.92 14.75
CA THR A 148 12.61 -3.56 16.16
C THR A 148 11.43 -4.16 16.93
N LYS A 149 10.20 -3.99 16.42
CA LYS A 149 8.99 -4.59 17.03
C LYS A 149 9.02 -6.11 17.00
N ARG A 150 9.51 -6.72 15.91
CA ARG A 150 9.70 -8.16 15.79
C ARG A 150 10.69 -8.70 16.83
N LYS A 151 11.80 -7.99 17.06
CA LYS A 151 12.76 -8.31 18.12
C LYS A 151 12.13 -8.22 19.51
N GLN A 152 11.36 -7.16 19.78
CA GLN A 152 10.64 -7.01 21.05
C GLN A 152 9.69 -8.19 21.31
N TYR A 153 8.96 -8.63 20.28
CA TYR A 153 8.12 -9.82 20.36
C TYR A 153 8.93 -11.08 20.73
N MET A 154 10.04 -11.34 20.02
CA MET A 154 10.88 -12.52 20.29
C MET A 154 11.53 -12.49 21.67
N ASP A 155 11.90 -11.31 22.16
CA ASP A 155 12.48 -11.15 23.50
C ASP A 155 11.40 -11.39 24.59
N ALA A 156 10.16 -10.94 24.35
CA ALA A 156 9.01 -11.24 25.22
C ALA A 156 8.65 -12.73 25.23
N ASP A 157 8.74 -13.41 24.08
CA ASP A 157 8.52 -14.87 23.96
C ASP A 157 9.51 -15.65 24.83
N LYS A 158 10.80 -15.33 24.71
CA LYS A 158 11.87 -15.94 25.51
C LYS A 158 11.73 -15.65 27.00
N ALA A 159 11.20 -14.47 27.36
CA ALA A 159 10.94 -14.09 28.74
C ALA A 159 9.65 -14.73 29.31
N GLY A 160 8.81 -15.33 28.46
CA GLY A 160 7.50 -15.85 28.86
C GLY A 160 6.49 -14.75 29.22
N THR A 161 6.64 -13.56 28.64
CA THR A 161 5.81 -12.38 28.91
C THR A 161 4.93 -11.98 27.72
N LEU A 162 4.75 -12.85 26.72
CA LEU A 162 3.85 -12.58 25.61
C LEU A 162 2.40 -12.55 26.07
N GLY A 163 1.66 -11.53 25.63
CA GLY A 163 0.20 -11.52 25.74
C GLY A 163 -0.46 -12.53 24.79
N MET A 164 -1.67 -12.98 25.11
CA MET A 164 -2.40 -14.01 24.38
C MET A 164 -2.71 -13.67 22.92
N VAL A 165 -2.92 -12.39 22.65
CA VAL A 165 -3.21 -11.86 21.31
C VAL A 165 -2.14 -10.87 20.87
N GLN A 166 -0.94 -10.97 21.48
CA GLN A 166 0.16 -10.12 21.11
C GLN A 166 0.55 -10.41 19.67
N PHE A 167 0.68 -9.34 18.91
CA PHE A 167 0.87 -9.38 17.48
C PHE A 167 2.36 -9.51 17.13
N LEU A 168 2.71 -10.53 16.35
CA LEU A 168 4.02 -10.62 15.69
C LEU A 168 3.94 -9.85 14.36
N PRO A 169 4.61 -8.69 14.23
CA PRO A 169 4.61 -7.96 12.97
C PRO A 169 5.28 -8.76 11.86
N GLU A 170 4.63 -8.73 10.69
CA GLU A 170 5.17 -9.32 9.47
C GLU A 170 6.05 -8.28 8.79
N CYS A 171 7.32 -8.62 8.61
CA CYS A 171 8.29 -7.75 7.97
C CYS A 171 8.62 -8.27 6.57
N ASP A 172 8.87 -7.38 5.63
CA ASP A 172 9.43 -7.71 4.33
C ASP A 172 10.93 -8.03 4.42
N ALA A 173 11.51 -8.51 3.32
CA ALA A 173 12.92 -8.91 3.30
C ALA A 173 13.90 -7.77 3.63
N GLY A 174 13.50 -6.51 3.43
CA GLY A 174 14.27 -5.32 3.77
C GLY A 174 14.04 -4.82 5.20
N GLY A 175 13.28 -5.57 6.00
CA GLY A 175 12.98 -5.25 7.40
C GLY A 175 11.89 -4.19 7.60
N LYS A 176 11.25 -3.70 6.53
CA LYS A 176 10.08 -2.82 6.64
C LYS A 176 8.82 -3.64 6.87
N TYR A 177 7.67 -3.00 7.11
CA TYR A 177 6.42 -3.74 7.24
C TYR A 177 6.02 -4.41 5.92
N ALA A 178 5.69 -5.69 6.00
CA ALA A 178 5.08 -6.43 4.92
C ALA A 178 3.71 -5.83 4.58
N PRO A 179 3.21 -6.00 3.34
CA PRO A 179 1.92 -5.45 2.94
C PRO A 179 0.72 -5.89 3.79
N VAL A 180 0.77 -7.11 4.33
CA VAL A 180 -0.34 -7.75 5.06
C VAL A 180 0.07 -7.88 6.52
N GLN A 181 -0.78 -7.39 7.44
CA GLN A 181 -0.63 -7.55 8.87
C GLN A 181 -1.89 -8.21 9.44
N CYS A 182 -1.75 -9.25 10.26
CA CYS A 182 -2.87 -10.05 10.76
C CYS A 182 -2.98 -10.00 12.28
N ILE A 183 -4.11 -9.51 12.79
CA ILE A 183 -4.37 -9.47 14.23
C ILE A 183 -4.83 -10.87 14.70
N PRO A 184 -4.16 -11.51 15.67
CA PRO A 184 -4.55 -12.83 16.15
C PRO A 184 -6.02 -12.88 16.59
N GLY A 185 -6.76 -13.88 16.10
CA GLY A 185 -8.18 -14.06 16.43
C GLY A 185 -9.14 -13.02 15.83
N SER A 186 -8.65 -12.12 14.97
CA SER A 186 -9.42 -11.04 14.35
C SER A 186 -9.28 -11.08 12.82
N LEU A 187 -9.00 -9.95 12.17
CA LEU A 187 -8.83 -9.80 10.73
C LEU A 187 -7.38 -9.51 10.34
N CYS A 188 -7.12 -9.55 9.04
CA CYS A 188 -5.91 -9.02 8.45
C CYS A 188 -6.22 -7.71 7.70
N TYR A 189 -5.23 -6.82 7.67
CA TYR A 189 -5.33 -5.51 7.05
C TYR A 189 -4.08 -5.20 6.24
N CYS A 190 -4.23 -4.27 5.29
CA CYS A 190 -3.13 -3.77 4.50
C CYS A 190 -2.35 -2.67 5.23
N SER A 191 -1.03 -2.71 5.18
CA SER A 191 -0.16 -1.65 5.72
C SER A 191 0.79 -1.09 4.67
N ASN A 192 1.16 0.18 4.85
CA ASN A 192 2.27 0.77 4.10
C ASN A 192 3.63 0.26 4.62
N SER A 193 4.73 0.77 4.05
CA SER A 193 6.09 0.39 4.43
C SER A 193 6.48 0.76 5.86
N GLU A 194 5.79 1.75 6.41
CA GLU A 194 6.01 2.35 7.73
C GLU A 194 5.17 1.66 8.82
N GLY A 195 4.23 0.79 8.43
CA GLY A 195 3.39 0.03 9.34
C GLY A 195 2.04 0.67 9.65
N GLU A 196 1.74 1.81 9.02
CA GLU A 196 0.44 2.46 9.11
C GLU A 196 -0.59 1.65 8.33
N ARG A 197 -1.80 1.52 8.90
CA ARG A 197 -2.92 0.85 8.24
C ARG A 197 -3.38 1.69 7.05
N ILE A 198 -3.57 1.02 5.91
CA ILE A 198 -4.11 1.60 4.68
C ILE A 198 -5.37 0.84 4.26
N PHE A 199 -6.00 1.27 3.16
CA PHE A 199 -7.17 0.59 2.59
C PHE A 199 -6.92 -0.90 2.36
N GLY A 200 -7.92 -1.74 2.63
CA GLY A 200 -7.87 -3.18 2.40
C GLY A 200 -7.86 -3.98 3.69
N GLN A 201 -8.84 -4.88 3.83
CA GLN A 201 -8.95 -5.81 4.95
C GLN A 201 -9.67 -7.08 4.53
N ALA A 202 -9.32 -8.20 5.16
CA ALA A 202 -9.89 -9.50 4.84
C ALA A 202 -9.93 -10.39 6.08
N LEU A 203 -10.79 -11.41 6.04
CA LEU A 203 -10.76 -12.46 7.06
C LEU A 203 -9.45 -13.26 6.93
N PRO A 204 -8.92 -13.84 8.02
CA PRO A 204 -7.60 -14.50 7.99
C PRO A 204 -7.48 -15.68 7.01
N HIS A 205 -8.61 -16.30 6.63
CA HIS A 205 -8.64 -17.42 5.69
C HIS A 205 -8.77 -16.97 4.23
N GLU A 206 -9.01 -15.68 3.98
CA GLU A 206 -9.11 -15.10 2.66
C GLU A 206 -7.71 -14.73 2.14
N LYS A 207 -7.50 -14.94 0.85
CA LYS A 207 -6.26 -14.53 0.20
C LYS A 207 -6.22 -13.00 0.11
N GLN A 208 -5.08 -12.43 0.47
CA GLN A 208 -4.78 -11.00 0.33
C GLN A 208 -3.27 -10.82 0.09
N ASP A 209 -2.91 -9.92 -0.81
CA ASP A 209 -1.55 -9.47 -1.08
C ASP A 209 -1.36 -7.96 -0.90
N CYS A 210 -2.46 -7.19 -0.83
CA CYS A 210 -2.48 -5.74 -0.61
C CYS A 210 -1.72 -4.93 -1.69
N ALA A 211 -1.46 -5.52 -2.86
CA ALA A 211 -0.64 -4.89 -3.88
C ALA A 211 -1.27 -3.61 -4.44
N CYS A 212 -2.60 -3.61 -4.66
CA CYS A 212 -3.31 -2.44 -5.16
C CYS A 212 -3.34 -1.33 -4.11
N ALA A 213 -3.72 -1.68 -2.87
CA ALA A 213 -3.75 -0.76 -1.75
C ALA A 213 -2.41 -0.04 -1.54
N ARG A 214 -1.28 -0.79 -1.57
CA ARG A 214 0.05 -0.20 -1.42
C ARG A 214 0.42 0.73 -2.56
N ASP A 215 0.06 0.38 -3.79
CA ASP A 215 0.32 1.24 -4.94
C ASP A 215 -0.52 2.53 -4.88
N VAL A 216 -1.78 2.43 -4.49
CA VAL A 216 -2.64 3.61 -4.29
C VAL A 216 -2.08 4.50 -3.18
N ALA A 217 -1.76 3.95 -2.00
CA ALA A 217 -1.20 4.71 -0.89
C ALA A 217 0.13 5.40 -1.28
N ARG A 218 0.98 4.70 -2.04
CA ARG A 218 2.24 5.26 -2.57
C ARG A 218 2.00 6.38 -3.59
N LEU A 219 1.03 6.24 -4.48
CA LEU A 219 0.70 7.30 -5.45
C LEU A 219 0.11 8.53 -4.74
N GLN A 220 -0.75 8.32 -3.75
CA GLN A 220 -1.35 9.39 -2.95
C GLN A 220 -0.30 10.15 -2.13
N SER A 221 0.72 9.47 -1.58
CA SER A 221 1.80 10.15 -0.85
C SER A 221 2.65 11.06 -1.73
N TYR A 222 2.69 10.81 -3.05
CA TYR A 222 3.27 11.73 -4.04
C TYR A 222 2.30 12.83 -4.51
N GLY A 223 1.10 12.91 -3.95
CA GLY A 223 0.08 13.90 -4.31
C GLY A 223 -0.64 13.60 -5.63
N PHE A 224 -0.59 12.36 -6.13
CA PHE A 224 -1.35 11.99 -7.31
C PHE A 224 -2.85 11.94 -6.97
N SER A 225 -3.64 12.76 -7.65
CA SER A 225 -5.10 12.83 -7.51
C SER A 225 -5.85 12.39 -8.78
N GLY A 226 -5.11 11.80 -9.74
CA GLY A 226 -5.70 11.25 -10.94
C GLY A 226 -6.45 9.94 -10.67
N ARG A 227 -6.92 9.31 -11.75
CA ARG A 227 -7.61 8.02 -11.66
C ARG A 227 -6.65 6.96 -11.12
N MET A 228 -7.02 6.37 -9.98
CA MET A 228 -6.31 5.27 -9.35
C MET A 228 -6.71 3.93 -9.98
N PRO A 229 -5.86 2.88 -9.88
CA PRO A 229 -6.32 1.53 -10.14
C PRO A 229 -7.48 1.17 -9.20
N HIS A 230 -8.44 0.39 -9.69
CA HIS A 230 -9.51 -0.10 -8.83
C HIS A 230 -9.01 -1.30 -8.04
N CYS A 231 -9.19 -1.23 -6.72
CA CYS A 231 -8.85 -2.33 -5.84
C CYS A 231 -10.08 -3.23 -5.56
N LEU A 232 -9.84 -4.34 -4.87
CA LEU A 232 -10.84 -5.15 -4.21
C LEU A 232 -10.87 -4.80 -2.71
N PRO A 233 -11.94 -5.16 -1.97
CA PRO A 233 -12.03 -4.86 -0.53
C PRO A 233 -10.89 -5.42 0.33
N ASN A 234 -10.23 -6.48 -0.12
CA ASN A 234 -9.06 -7.08 0.52
C ASN A 234 -7.73 -6.35 0.21
N GLY A 235 -7.78 -5.27 -0.58
CA GLY A 235 -6.61 -4.47 -0.98
C GLY A 235 -5.85 -4.99 -2.21
N ASP A 236 -6.31 -6.09 -2.81
CA ASP A 236 -5.75 -6.62 -4.06
C ASP A 236 -6.29 -5.79 -5.24
N TYR A 237 -5.75 -6.00 -6.45
CA TYR A 237 -6.32 -5.35 -7.63
C TYR A 237 -7.60 -6.05 -8.07
N ASP A 238 -8.56 -5.27 -8.56
CA ASP A 238 -9.59 -5.82 -9.43
C ASP A 238 -8.94 -6.43 -10.68
N GLU A 239 -9.42 -7.61 -11.08
CA GLU A 239 -8.94 -8.30 -12.26
C GLU A 239 -9.20 -7.48 -13.53
N LEU A 240 -10.33 -6.76 -13.60
CA LEU A 240 -10.60 -5.82 -14.68
C LEU A 240 -9.95 -4.47 -14.35
N GLN A 241 -8.99 -4.02 -15.17
CA GLN A 241 -8.39 -2.69 -15.04
C GLN A 241 -8.62 -1.88 -16.31
N CYS A 242 -8.82 -0.58 -16.15
CA CYS A 242 -8.95 0.34 -17.28
C CYS A 242 -7.98 1.50 -17.13
N VAL A 243 -7.20 1.75 -18.18
CA VAL A 243 -6.26 2.88 -18.25
C VAL A 243 -6.64 3.71 -19.47
N VAL A 244 -7.04 4.96 -19.22
CA VAL A 244 -7.43 5.95 -20.24
C VAL A 244 -8.61 5.52 -21.13
N ARG A 245 -8.39 4.71 -22.16
CA ARG A 245 -9.46 4.23 -23.07
C ARG A 245 -9.32 2.76 -23.41
N THR A 246 -8.65 2.02 -22.53
CA THR A 246 -8.33 0.63 -22.75
C THR A 246 -8.54 -0.14 -21.45
N CYS A 247 -9.38 -1.16 -21.50
CA CYS A 247 -9.64 -2.08 -20.40
C CYS A 247 -9.03 -3.44 -20.73
N TYR A 248 -8.52 -4.13 -19.70
CA TYR A 248 -7.86 -5.42 -19.82
C TYR A 248 -8.03 -6.24 -18.55
N CYS A 249 -7.85 -7.56 -18.66
CA CYS A 249 -7.75 -8.44 -17.50
C CYS A 249 -6.29 -8.53 -17.05
N ARG A 250 -5.98 -8.39 -15.75
CA ARG A 250 -4.60 -8.47 -15.25
C ARG A 250 -3.92 -9.80 -15.56
N SER A 251 -4.67 -10.90 -15.59
CA SER A 251 -4.18 -12.22 -15.97
C SER A 251 -3.84 -12.33 -17.46
N TYR A 252 -4.38 -11.45 -18.31
CA TYR A 252 -4.19 -11.46 -19.76
C TYR A 252 -4.04 -10.03 -20.31
N PRO A 253 -2.98 -9.30 -19.93
CA PRO A 253 -2.88 -7.85 -20.20
C PRO A 253 -2.74 -7.53 -21.69
N SER A 254 -2.30 -8.50 -22.51
CA SER A 254 -2.23 -8.37 -23.97
C SER A 254 -3.59 -8.31 -24.64
N ILE A 255 -4.65 -8.81 -23.99
CA ILE A 255 -6.02 -8.78 -24.51
C ILE A 255 -6.69 -7.53 -23.96
N THR A 256 -6.89 -6.56 -24.84
CA THR A 256 -7.46 -5.27 -24.48
C THR A 256 -8.73 -4.97 -25.26
N HIS A 257 -9.64 -4.26 -24.62
CA HIS A 257 -10.88 -3.78 -25.23
C HIS A 257 -11.07 -2.30 -24.92
N HIS A 258 -11.66 -1.57 -25.87
CA HIS A 258 -12.19 -0.25 -25.59
C HIS A 258 -13.30 -0.37 -24.52
N PRO A 259 -13.47 0.60 -23.60
CA PRO A 259 -14.47 0.59 -22.53
C PRO A 259 -15.88 0.16 -22.97
N GLN A 260 -16.35 0.63 -24.12
CA GLN A 260 -17.64 0.25 -24.73
C GLN A 260 -17.81 -1.25 -25.01
N ASN A 261 -16.71 -2.00 -25.12
CA ASN A 261 -16.69 -3.44 -25.36
C ASN A 261 -16.07 -4.21 -24.19
N MET A 262 -15.86 -3.58 -23.03
CA MET A 262 -15.23 -4.23 -21.88
C MET A 262 -16.05 -5.42 -21.35
N THR A 263 -17.37 -5.43 -21.59
CA THR A 263 -18.26 -6.54 -21.26
C THR A 263 -17.90 -7.86 -21.96
N ARG A 264 -17.05 -7.81 -22.99
CA ARG A 264 -16.52 -8.98 -23.70
C ARG A 264 -15.28 -9.58 -23.05
N LEU A 265 -14.63 -8.86 -22.12
CA LEU A 265 -13.50 -9.38 -21.36
C LEU A 265 -14.00 -10.49 -20.42
N LYS A 266 -13.24 -11.59 -20.33
CA LYS A 266 -13.62 -12.73 -19.47
C LYS A 266 -13.68 -12.38 -17.99
N CYS A 267 -12.91 -11.40 -17.56
CA CYS A 267 -12.89 -10.91 -16.18
C CYS A 267 -14.01 -9.92 -15.86
N TYR A 268 -14.79 -9.49 -16.85
CA TYR A 268 -15.93 -8.60 -16.61
C TYR A 268 -17.02 -9.35 -15.85
N ASN A 269 -17.52 -8.73 -14.79
CA ASN A 269 -18.61 -9.21 -13.97
C ASN A 269 -19.62 -8.09 -13.77
N SER A 270 -20.83 -8.24 -14.32
CA SER A 270 -21.89 -7.22 -14.25
C SER A 270 -22.38 -6.91 -12.83
N SER A 271 -22.15 -7.82 -11.87
CA SER A 271 -22.51 -7.59 -10.46
C SER A 271 -21.50 -6.73 -9.72
N LEU A 272 -20.27 -6.61 -10.25
CA LEU A 272 -19.21 -5.80 -9.67
C LEU A 272 -18.99 -4.54 -10.52
N HIS A 273 -18.83 -4.71 -11.83
CA HIS A 273 -18.46 -3.66 -12.79
C HIS A 273 -19.72 -2.99 -13.36
N VAL A 274 -20.21 -1.96 -12.67
CA VAL A 274 -21.34 -1.16 -13.15
C VAL A 274 -20.88 -0.30 -14.32
N TYR A 275 -21.59 -0.39 -15.44
CA TYR A 275 -21.29 0.37 -16.65
C TYR A 275 -22.45 1.29 -16.98
N ASP A 276 -22.21 2.61 -16.91
CA ASP A 276 -23.13 3.60 -17.45
C ASP A 276 -22.85 3.80 -18.95
N PRO A 277 -23.81 3.51 -19.86
CA PRO A 277 -23.65 3.73 -21.29
C PRO A 277 -23.61 5.23 -21.67
N VAL A 278 -24.05 6.14 -20.80
CA VAL A 278 -24.10 7.59 -21.06
C VAL A 278 -22.71 8.24 -20.88
N THR A 279 -21.91 7.75 -19.94
CA THR A 279 -20.50 8.15 -19.73
C THR A 279 -19.53 6.99 -20.01
N PRO A 280 -19.33 6.62 -21.29
CA PRO A 280 -18.82 5.29 -21.69
C PRO A 280 -17.30 5.12 -21.51
N LEU A 281 -16.64 5.91 -20.68
CA LEU A 281 -15.18 5.88 -20.57
C LEU A 281 -14.69 4.78 -19.62
N TYR A 282 -15.46 4.38 -18.60
CA TYR A 282 -15.01 3.43 -17.57
C TYR A 282 -16.15 2.71 -16.86
N TYR A 283 -15.83 1.65 -16.09
CA TYR A 283 -16.76 1.09 -15.12
C TYR A 283 -16.66 1.83 -13.78
N MET A 284 -17.77 1.85 -13.06
CA MET A 284 -17.92 2.42 -11.72
C MET A 284 -18.39 1.36 -10.75
N ARG A 285 -18.31 1.70 -9.48
CA ARG A 285 -18.78 0.93 -8.32
C ARG A 285 -19.88 1.71 -7.58
N PRO A 286 -20.61 1.10 -6.63
CA PRO A 286 -21.77 1.73 -6.00
C PRO A 286 -21.53 3.15 -5.48
N CYS A 287 -20.43 3.40 -4.75
CA CYS A 287 -20.15 4.74 -4.23
C CYS A 287 -19.78 5.72 -5.34
N GLU A 288 -18.93 5.31 -6.29
CA GLU A 288 -18.55 6.15 -7.44
C GLU A 288 -19.75 6.54 -8.28
N LEU A 289 -20.69 5.61 -8.49
CA LEU A 289 -21.94 5.86 -9.20
C LEU A 289 -22.80 6.87 -8.43
N ALA A 290 -23.04 6.64 -7.13
CA ALA A 290 -23.81 7.56 -6.30
C ALA A 290 -23.18 8.97 -6.27
N ARG A 291 -21.84 9.04 -6.25
CA ARG A 291 -21.10 10.29 -6.32
C ARG A 291 -21.29 10.99 -7.68
N ALA A 292 -21.17 10.26 -8.78
CA ALA A 292 -21.35 10.79 -10.12
C ALA A 292 -22.79 11.29 -10.34
N GLU A 293 -23.78 10.56 -9.87
CA GLU A 293 -25.20 10.96 -9.90
C GLU A 293 -25.41 12.27 -9.14
N ALA A 294 -24.89 12.38 -7.91
CA ALA A 294 -24.94 13.63 -7.14
C ALA A 294 -24.25 14.80 -7.85
N GLU A 295 -23.10 14.57 -8.49
CA GLU A 295 -22.40 15.60 -9.28
C GLU A 295 -23.23 16.08 -10.49
N ILE A 296 -23.95 15.17 -11.17
CA ILE A 296 -24.84 15.53 -12.27
C ILE A 296 -26.01 16.36 -11.76
N GLU A 297 -26.66 15.94 -10.68
CA GLU A 297 -27.77 16.69 -10.08
C GLU A 297 -27.33 18.12 -9.69
N ILE A 298 -26.16 18.27 -9.08
CA ILE A 298 -25.55 19.58 -8.78
C ILE A 298 -25.46 20.44 -10.04
N ALA A 299 -24.90 19.86 -11.11
CA ALA A 299 -24.68 20.57 -12.36
C ALA A 299 -26.00 21.00 -13.01
N GLU A 300 -27.01 20.12 -13.01
CA GLU A 300 -28.33 20.42 -13.56
C GLU A 300 -29.06 21.51 -12.75
N ALA A 301 -28.98 21.47 -11.42
CA ALA A 301 -29.53 22.52 -10.57
C ALA A 301 -28.88 23.88 -10.84
N ALA A 302 -27.55 23.90 -11.00
CA ALA A 302 -26.80 25.10 -11.33
C ALA A 302 -27.21 25.68 -12.69
N ILE A 303 -27.42 24.82 -13.71
CA ILE A 303 -27.92 25.24 -15.04
C ILE A 303 -29.31 25.90 -14.91
N ASN A 304 -30.17 25.36 -14.04
CA ASN A 304 -31.50 25.90 -13.75
C ASN A 304 -31.50 27.08 -12.77
N ASN A 305 -30.33 27.67 -12.48
CA ASN A 305 -30.14 28.77 -11.54
C ASN A 305 -30.76 28.49 -10.15
N THR A 306 -30.79 27.22 -9.76
CA THR A 306 -31.28 26.72 -8.47
C THR A 306 -30.08 26.36 -7.61
N VAL A 307 -30.09 26.82 -6.35
CA VAL A 307 -29.07 26.44 -5.38
C VAL A 307 -29.56 25.19 -4.67
N MET A 308 -28.96 24.04 -4.96
CA MET A 308 -29.21 22.84 -4.17
C MET A 308 -28.40 22.88 -2.86
N ILE A 309 -29.11 22.67 -1.75
CA ILE A 309 -28.52 22.34 -0.45
C ILE A 309 -28.46 20.82 -0.40
N ILE A 310 -27.36 20.25 -0.90
CA ILE A 310 -27.20 18.80 -0.98
C ILE A 310 -26.68 18.29 0.36
N SER A 311 -27.07 17.06 0.70
CA SER A 311 -26.36 16.26 1.69
C SER A 311 -24.88 16.15 1.30
N ASP A 312 -24.04 15.78 2.25
CA ASP A 312 -22.62 15.64 1.97
C ASP A 312 -22.38 14.62 0.83
N MET A 313 -21.39 14.91 -0.01
CA MET A 313 -21.00 14.04 -1.12
C MET A 313 -20.44 12.72 -0.55
N PRO A 314 -20.85 11.54 -1.06
CA PRO A 314 -20.34 10.27 -0.55
C PRO A 314 -18.83 10.18 -0.72
N ASN A 315 -18.18 9.63 0.31
CA ASN A 315 -16.75 9.38 0.33
C ASN A 315 -16.48 7.94 -0.13
N CYS A 316 -15.59 7.76 -1.11
CA CYS A 316 -15.34 6.45 -1.72
C CYS A 316 -13.93 5.96 -1.46
N ASP A 317 -13.80 4.66 -1.22
CA ASP A 317 -12.52 3.98 -1.08
C ASP A 317 -11.91 3.63 -2.46
N PRO A 318 -10.62 3.23 -2.51
CA PRO A 318 -9.94 2.85 -3.75
C PRO A 318 -10.55 1.67 -4.54
N ASP A 319 -11.43 0.87 -3.95
CA ASP A 319 -12.20 -0.16 -4.64
C ASP A 319 -13.49 0.35 -5.28
N GLY A 320 -13.77 1.65 -5.13
CA GLY A 320 -14.95 2.37 -5.62
C GLY A 320 -16.22 2.16 -4.77
N ASN A 321 -16.11 1.43 -3.66
CA ASN A 321 -17.17 1.25 -2.66
C ASN A 321 -17.16 2.38 -1.63
N TYR A 322 -18.14 2.39 -0.72
CA TYR A 322 -18.26 3.44 0.29
C TYR A 322 -17.14 3.32 1.33
N ALA A 323 -16.43 4.43 1.54
CA ALA A 323 -15.39 4.55 2.56
C ALA A 323 -15.97 4.35 3.97
N PRO A 324 -15.14 4.03 4.99
CA PRO A 324 -15.61 3.72 6.33
C PRO A 324 -16.42 4.84 6.96
N ILE A 325 -16.05 6.10 6.72
CA ILE A 325 -16.68 7.29 7.31
C ILE A 325 -17.51 7.97 6.24
N GLN A 326 -18.80 8.14 6.52
CA GLN A 326 -19.73 8.95 5.75
C GLN A 326 -20.32 10.05 6.63
N THR A 327 -20.84 11.09 6.00
CA THR A 327 -21.46 12.23 6.67
C THR A 327 -22.83 12.48 6.11
N ASP A 328 -23.76 12.90 6.97
CA ASP A 328 -25.09 13.33 6.60
C ASP A 328 -25.48 14.55 7.42
N TRP A 329 -25.44 15.73 6.80
CA TRP A 329 -25.80 17.03 7.38
C TRP A 329 -25.06 17.33 8.70
N ASP A 330 -25.65 16.93 9.83
CA ASP A 330 -25.16 17.15 11.20
C ASP A 330 -24.55 15.90 11.84
N LYS A 331 -24.47 14.79 11.12
CA LYS A 331 -23.98 13.50 11.62
C LYS A 331 -22.78 12.98 10.84
N GLN A 332 -21.97 12.20 11.53
CA GLN A 332 -20.89 11.39 10.97
C GLN A 332 -21.05 9.95 11.46
N PHE A 333 -20.95 8.98 10.55
CA PHE A 333 -21.25 7.58 10.86
C PHE A 333 -20.35 6.59 10.13
N CYS A 334 -20.24 5.40 10.70
CA CYS A 334 -19.58 4.28 10.03
C CYS A 334 -20.53 3.63 9.05
N ALA A 335 -20.12 3.51 7.79
CA ALA A 335 -20.97 2.98 6.73
C ALA A 335 -20.63 1.53 6.35
N ASP A 336 -21.60 0.80 5.80
CA ASP A 336 -21.37 -0.44 5.06
C ASP A 336 -20.66 -0.15 3.73
N SER A 337 -19.75 -1.01 3.27
CA SER A 337 -18.97 -0.70 2.05
C SER A 337 -19.82 -0.82 0.80
N GLN A 338 -20.77 -1.76 0.77
CA GLN A 338 -21.55 -2.02 -0.42
C GLN A 338 -22.74 -1.07 -0.53
N THR A 339 -23.40 -0.78 0.59
CA THR A 339 -24.65 0.01 0.58
C THR A 339 -24.48 1.46 1.00
N GLY A 340 -23.43 1.79 1.76
CA GLY A 340 -23.27 3.13 2.34
C GLY A 340 -24.16 3.39 3.56
N ASP A 341 -24.97 2.40 3.98
CA ASP A 341 -25.87 2.53 5.12
C ASP A 341 -25.10 2.56 6.45
N VAL A 342 -25.72 3.16 7.48
CA VAL A 342 -25.17 3.18 8.84
C VAL A 342 -24.96 1.76 9.37
N LEU A 343 -23.77 1.48 9.89
CA LEU A 343 -23.45 0.26 10.63
C LEU A 343 -23.93 0.37 12.08
N GLU A 344 -24.81 -0.53 12.48
CA GLU A 344 -25.35 -0.61 13.85
C GLU A 344 -25.79 0.77 14.37
N ASP A 345 -25.17 1.26 15.44
CA ASP A 345 -25.43 2.55 16.08
C ASP A 345 -24.15 3.41 16.13
N PHE A 346 -23.23 3.19 15.20
CA PHE A 346 -21.95 3.89 15.09
C PHE A 346 -22.10 5.25 14.40
N ILE A 347 -22.76 6.17 15.09
CA ILE A 347 -23.10 7.50 14.61
C ILE A 347 -22.90 8.54 15.71
N VAL A 348 -22.32 9.67 15.34
CA VAL A 348 -22.00 10.80 16.24
C VAL A 348 -22.36 12.12 15.58
N GLU A 349 -22.45 13.18 16.38
CA GLU A 349 -22.60 14.56 15.87
C GLU A 349 -21.33 14.98 15.14
N LYS A 350 -21.47 15.54 13.94
CA LYS A 350 -20.36 15.89 13.02
C LYS A 350 -19.42 16.95 13.61
N ILE A 351 -19.92 17.85 14.45
CA ILE A 351 -19.14 18.90 15.10
C ILE A 351 -18.89 18.49 16.56
N SER A 352 -18.10 17.43 16.76
CA SER A 352 -17.76 16.92 18.10
C SER A 352 -16.36 16.29 18.11
N GLY A 353 -15.72 16.26 19.29
CA GLY A 353 -14.41 15.59 19.43
C GLY A 353 -14.48 14.08 19.12
N ALA A 354 -15.66 13.46 19.27
CA ALA A 354 -15.88 12.08 18.88
C ALA A 354 -15.83 11.88 17.35
N ALA A 355 -16.31 12.87 16.58
CA ALA A 355 -16.21 12.87 15.11
C ALA A 355 -14.77 13.12 14.65
N ASP A 356 -14.03 14.00 15.33
CA ASP A 356 -12.62 14.29 14.99
C ASP A 356 -11.73 13.04 15.14
N ALA A 357 -12.00 12.19 16.15
CA ALA A 357 -11.25 10.97 16.41
C ALA A 357 -11.75 9.72 15.64
N MET A 358 -12.86 9.84 14.90
CA MET A 358 -13.55 8.70 14.27
C MET A 358 -12.71 8.06 13.14
N ASN A 359 -12.47 6.75 13.23
CA ASN A 359 -11.77 5.97 12.21
C ASN A 359 -12.56 4.74 11.70
N CYS A 360 -13.64 4.36 12.41
CA CYS A 360 -14.52 3.23 12.08
C CYS A 360 -13.84 1.85 11.99
N HIS A 361 -12.59 1.70 12.45
CA HIS A 361 -11.85 0.45 12.34
C HIS A 361 -12.53 -0.70 13.08
N CYS A 362 -13.07 -0.44 14.28
CA CYS A 362 -13.78 -1.46 15.04
C CYS A 362 -15.14 -1.79 14.44
N ALA A 363 -15.92 -0.78 14.05
CA ALA A 363 -17.22 -0.98 13.40
C ALA A 363 -17.11 -1.88 12.15
N ARG A 364 -16.12 -1.60 11.30
CA ARG A 364 -15.83 -2.39 10.10
C ARG A 364 -15.34 -3.80 10.43
N ALA A 365 -14.45 -3.93 11.42
CA ALA A 365 -13.98 -5.24 11.86
C ALA A 365 -15.12 -6.10 12.41
N ARG A 366 -15.98 -5.51 13.23
CA ARG A 366 -17.15 -6.13 13.83
C ARG A 366 -18.17 -6.59 12.79
N HIS A 367 -18.42 -5.77 11.76
CA HIS A 367 -19.29 -6.15 10.64
C HIS A 367 -18.70 -7.29 9.81
N LEU A 368 -17.39 -7.28 9.54
CA LEU A 368 -16.70 -8.35 8.81
C LEU A 368 -16.69 -9.67 9.59
N LEU A 369 -16.49 -9.61 10.90
CA LEU A 369 -16.48 -10.76 11.82
C LEU A 369 -17.89 -11.22 12.23
N ARG A 370 -18.97 -10.74 11.58
CA ARG A 370 -20.35 -11.02 12.02
C ARG A 370 -20.71 -12.51 12.04
N GLU A 371 -20.07 -13.31 11.18
CA GLU A 371 -20.23 -14.77 11.07
C GLU A 371 -19.03 -15.54 11.62
N SER A 372 -18.04 -14.83 12.19
CA SER A 372 -16.85 -15.46 12.75
C SER A 372 -17.19 -16.22 14.04
N ALA A 373 -16.48 -17.33 14.25
CA ALA A 373 -16.48 -18.03 15.54
C ALA A 373 -15.70 -17.26 16.61
N THR A 374 -14.81 -16.34 16.21
CA THR A 374 -14.14 -15.41 17.11
C THR A 374 -15.11 -14.29 17.50
N GLY A 375 -15.20 -13.98 18.79
CA GLY A 375 -16.15 -13.00 19.31
C GLY A 375 -16.00 -11.63 18.64
N LYS A 376 -17.10 -10.88 18.58
CA LYS A 376 -17.11 -9.52 18.03
C LYS A 376 -16.36 -8.56 18.97
N PRO A 377 -15.49 -7.66 18.45
CA PRO A 377 -14.81 -6.68 19.28
C PRO A 377 -15.80 -5.67 19.89
N GLN A 378 -15.38 -5.04 20.98
CA GLN A 378 -16.10 -3.96 21.64
C GLN A 378 -15.75 -2.62 20.99
N CYS A 379 -16.75 -1.87 20.55
CA CYS A 379 -16.55 -0.61 19.82
C CYS A 379 -17.21 0.56 20.55
N CYS A 380 -16.62 1.74 20.42
CA CYS A 380 -17.24 2.99 20.88
C CYS A 380 -18.24 3.54 19.85
N LYS A 381 -19.06 4.53 20.20
CA LYS A 381 -20.09 5.08 19.30
C LYS A 381 -19.55 5.75 18.03
N ASN A 382 -18.30 6.21 18.04
CA ASN A 382 -17.61 6.67 16.84
C ASN A 382 -16.98 5.52 16.02
N GLY A 383 -17.29 4.26 16.34
CA GLY A 383 -16.81 3.08 15.61
C GLY A 383 -15.32 2.75 15.81
N ASN A 384 -14.65 3.44 16.71
CA ASN A 384 -13.28 3.13 17.13
C ASN A 384 -13.26 1.90 18.04
N PHE A 385 -12.11 1.25 18.15
CA PHE A 385 -11.93 0.20 19.15
C PHE A 385 -12.05 0.79 20.54
N ARG A 386 -12.73 0.08 21.44
CA ARG A 386 -12.58 0.37 22.86
C ARG A 386 -11.17 -0.04 23.27
N THR A 387 -10.45 0.83 23.96
CA THR A 387 -9.08 0.56 24.47
C THR A 387 -9.04 -0.73 25.28
N LEU A 388 -10.07 -0.98 26.08
CA LEU A 388 -10.22 -2.18 26.87
C LEU A 388 -11.00 -3.25 26.08
N GLN A 389 -10.38 -4.39 25.82
CA GLN A 389 -10.97 -5.55 25.13
C GLN A 389 -10.85 -6.80 26.01
N HIS A 390 -11.64 -7.83 25.70
CA HIS A 390 -11.54 -9.11 26.38
C HIS A 390 -11.82 -10.31 25.47
N ILE A 391 -11.24 -11.45 25.83
CA ILE A 391 -11.55 -12.76 25.27
C ILE A 391 -11.81 -13.71 26.44
N GLY A 392 -13.05 -14.18 26.57
CA GLY A 392 -13.46 -14.91 27.76
C GLY A 392 -13.34 -14.03 29.02
N SER A 393 -12.64 -14.53 30.04
CA SER A 393 -12.41 -13.83 31.32
C SER A 393 -11.15 -12.97 31.35
N MET A 394 -10.45 -12.85 30.22
CA MET A 394 -9.17 -12.16 30.15
C MET A 394 -9.28 -10.84 29.43
N TRP A 395 -8.74 -9.80 30.07
CA TRP A 395 -8.81 -8.41 29.65
C TRP A 395 -7.43 -7.90 29.25
N PHE A 396 -7.39 -7.06 28.23
CA PHE A 396 -6.16 -6.46 27.71
C PHE A 396 -6.44 -5.12 27.04
N CYS A 397 -5.39 -4.31 26.92
CA CYS A 397 -5.43 -3.04 26.21
C CYS A 397 -5.18 -3.25 24.72
N VAL A 398 -5.86 -2.49 23.86
CA VAL A 398 -5.60 -2.43 22.42
C VAL A 398 -5.32 -1.00 21.96
N ASP A 399 -4.64 -0.87 20.82
CA ASP A 399 -4.43 0.39 20.11
C ASP A 399 -5.60 0.73 19.16
N GLU A 400 -5.45 1.83 18.41
CA GLU A 400 -6.44 2.33 17.45
C GLU A 400 -6.81 1.34 16.33
N TYR A 401 -5.95 0.35 16.06
CA TYR A 401 -6.17 -0.68 15.05
C TYR A 401 -6.70 -1.99 15.65
N GLY A 402 -6.83 -2.07 16.98
CA GLY A 402 -7.27 -3.25 17.70
C GLY A 402 -6.15 -4.25 18.01
N ARG A 403 -4.87 -3.84 17.94
CA ARG A 403 -3.71 -4.67 18.31
C ARG A 403 -3.46 -4.56 19.81
N GLN A 404 -3.07 -5.65 20.48
CA GLN A 404 -2.73 -5.61 21.90
C GLN A 404 -1.59 -4.62 22.15
N ASP A 405 -1.85 -3.64 23.01
CA ASP A 405 -0.88 -2.60 23.34
C ASP A 405 0.15 -3.12 24.34
N VAL A 406 1.43 -3.01 23.96
CA VAL A 406 2.60 -3.47 24.71
C VAL A 406 3.63 -2.36 24.88
N SER A 407 3.19 -1.11 24.83
CA SER A 407 4.09 0.05 24.98
C SER A 407 4.55 0.28 26.43
N ASP A 408 3.76 -0.09 27.44
CA ASP A 408 4.03 0.19 28.86
C ASP A 408 4.24 -1.07 29.74
N VAL A 409 4.94 -2.07 29.19
CA VAL A 409 5.14 -3.40 29.82
C VAL A 409 6.10 -3.34 31.01
N SER A 410 6.86 -2.26 31.18
CA SER A 410 7.92 -2.20 32.18
C SER A 410 7.41 -2.14 33.63
N LEU A 411 6.15 -1.75 33.84
CA LEU A 411 5.56 -1.56 35.17
C LEU A 411 4.16 -2.18 35.34
N ASN A 412 3.46 -2.50 34.24
CA ASN A 412 2.07 -2.92 34.27
C ASN A 412 1.86 -4.28 33.57
N PRO A 413 0.86 -5.08 34.00
CA PRO A 413 0.50 -6.30 33.30
C PRO A 413 -0.07 -6.00 31.91
N ILE A 414 0.25 -6.84 30.93
CA ILE A 414 -0.23 -6.71 29.54
C ILE A 414 -1.67 -7.24 29.39
N GLU A 415 -2.03 -8.18 30.25
CA GLU A 415 -3.35 -8.77 30.33
C GLU A 415 -3.62 -9.28 31.75
N VAL A 416 -4.88 -9.24 32.16
CA VAL A 416 -5.31 -9.65 33.50
C VAL A 416 -6.66 -10.34 33.48
N HIS A 417 -6.92 -11.16 34.50
CA HIS A 417 -8.26 -11.66 34.75
C HIS A 417 -9.18 -10.51 35.21
N GLU A 418 -10.49 -10.69 35.02
CA GLU A 418 -11.53 -9.70 35.34
C GLU A 418 -11.42 -9.10 36.75
N GLU A 419 -10.98 -9.87 37.75
CA GLU A 419 -10.83 -9.38 39.13
C GLU A 419 -9.71 -8.34 39.32
N GLN A 420 -8.80 -8.23 38.34
CA GLN A 420 -7.60 -7.38 38.39
C GLN A 420 -7.61 -6.30 37.31
N ILE A 421 -8.75 -6.07 36.66
CA ILE A 421 -8.89 -5.15 35.51
C ILE A 421 -8.35 -3.74 35.80
N THR A 422 -8.44 -3.27 37.04
CA THR A 422 -7.97 -1.96 37.49
C THR A 422 -6.45 -1.78 37.44
N SER A 423 -5.70 -2.86 37.25
CA SER A 423 -4.23 -2.82 37.12
C SER A 423 -3.77 -2.63 35.67
N LEU A 424 -4.67 -2.67 34.68
CA LEU A 424 -4.33 -2.39 33.29
C LEU A 424 -4.10 -0.88 33.08
N PRO A 425 -3.11 -0.49 32.27
CA PRO A 425 -2.76 0.92 32.07
C PRO A 425 -3.86 1.71 31.35
N CYS A 426 -4.65 1.03 30.50
CA CYS A 426 -5.77 1.65 29.79
C CYS A 426 -7.08 1.68 30.59
N TYR A 427 -7.12 1.10 31.79
CA TYR A 427 -8.34 1.08 32.59
C TYR A 427 -8.65 2.48 33.14
N LYS A 428 -9.88 2.95 32.90
CA LYS A 428 -10.41 4.21 33.47
C LYS A 428 -11.80 3.95 34.06
N GLU A 429 -11.99 4.29 35.33
CA GLU A 429 -13.26 4.08 36.05
C GLU A 429 -14.46 4.76 35.36
N ASP A 430 -14.24 5.90 34.68
CA ASP A 430 -15.30 6.70 34.04
C ASP A 430 -15.62 6.29 32.58
N GLU A 431 -14.78 5.47 31.92
CA GLU A 431 -15.04 4.99 30.55
C GLU A 431 -16.07 3.85 30.49
N GLU A 432 -16.45 3.26 31.62
CA GLU A 432 -17.58 2.33 31.68
C GLU A 432 -18.95 3.00 31.56
N ILE A 433 -19.02 4.32 31.81
CA ILE A 433 -20.29 5.04 31.92
C ILE A 433 -20.57 5.92 30.70
N SER A 434 -19.53 6.43 30.03
CA SER A 434 -19.72 7.21 28.81
C SER A 434 -19.48 6.36 27.56
N ASN A 435 -20.57 5.85 26.97
CA ASN A 435 -20.60 5.36 25.57
C ASN A 435 -20.26 6.48 24.55
N MET A 436 -19.66 7.59 24.96
CA MET A 436 -19.29 8.69 24.07
C MET A 436 -18.00 8.32 23.32
N GLY A 437 -17.85 8.77 22.06
CA GLY A 437 -16.78 8.32 21.16
C GLY A 437 -15.39 8.38 21.81
N CYS A 438 -14.68 7.25 21.78
CA CYS A 438 -13.38 7.12 22.40
C CYS A 438 -12.30 7.66 21.46
N SER A 439 -11.29 8.33 22.04
CA SER A 439 -10.08 8.77 21.36
C SER A 439 -8.88 7.99 21.91
N PHE A 440 -7.93 7.66 21.04
CA PHE A 440 -6.66 7.05 21.40
C PHE A 440 -5.59 8.10 21.68
#